data_AF-A0AAN8QCQ9-F1
#
_entry.id   AF-A0AAN8QCQ9-F1
#
_cell.length_a   1.000
_cell.length_b   1.000
_cell.length_c   1.000
_cell.angle_alpha   90.00
_cell.angle_beta   90.00
_cell.angle_gamma   90.00
#
_symmetry.space_group_name_H-M   'P 1'
#
loop_
_entity.id
_entity.type
_entity.pdbx_description
1 polymer ?
#
loop_
_entity_poly.entity_id
_entity_poly.type
_entity_poly.pdbx_seq_one_letter_code
_entity_poly.pdbx_strand_id
1 'polypeptide(L)'
;MTFVKNELKMFKRILSPELPEGFESQKQDKEVVDAEDEKQESSAREGALKITLHVLRKMNQKELADTLEKMLFLDSDELDVICQRELKSNLKKKFQCVFEGIAKQGNPTLLNKIYTELYITEGGTGEVNNEHELRQIETTTRKQARPETAIKCNDIFKPLTGQDKLIRTVLTKGVAGIGKTVSVQKFILDWAEGKANQDVQFVFSFPFRELNLMNREKNTLIELLNHFSKETKESRISNYDKYKVLFIFDGLDECRLP
;
A
#
# COMPACT_ATOMS: atom_id res chain seq x y z
N MET A 1 -24.87 -0.51 -16.56
CA MET A 1 -23.95 0.54 -17.07
C MET A 1 -22.61 0.59 -16.34
N THR A 2 -22.46 -0.03 -15.18
CA THR A 2 -21.24 0.01 -14.34
C THR A 2 -20.01 -0.61 -15.00
N PHE A 3 -20.17 -1.76 -15.65
CA PHE A 3 -19.06 -2.51 -16.26
C PHE A 3 -18.27 -1.69 -17.29
N VAL A 4 -18.94 -1.14 -18.31
CA VAL A 4 -18.29 -0.34 -19.38
C VAL A 4 -17.56 0.88 -18.80
N LYS A 5 -18.11 1.50 -17.74
CA LYS A 5 -17.47 2.62 -17.05
C LYS A 5 -16.15 2.21 -16.41
N ASN A 6 -16.06 1.01 -15.84
CA ASN A 6 -14.85 0.51 -15.21
C ASN A 6 -13.78 0.17 -16.27
N GLU A 7 -14.17 -0.45 -17.40
CA GLU A 7 -13.25 -0.68 -18.53
C GLU A 7 -12.67 0.62 -19.07
N LEU A 8 -13.51 1.64 -19.29
CA LEU A 8 -13.06 2.94 -19.79
C LEU A 8 -12.10 3.65 -18.81
N LYS A 9 -12.33 3.51 -17.49
CA LYS A 9 -11.39 4.03 -16.48
C LYS A 9 -10.03 3.35 -16.58
N MET A 10 -10.01 2.02 -16.72
CA MET A 10 -8.77 1.27 -16.90
C MET A 10 -8.03 1.70 -18.16
N PHE A 11 -8.71 1.77 -19.30
CA PHE A 11 -8.11 2.24 -20.56
C PHE A 11 -7.55 3.65 -20.44
N LYS A 12 -8.26 4.55 -19.75
CA LYS A 12 -7.78 5.90 -19.48
C LYS A 12 -6.47 5.90 -18.69
N ARG A 13 -6.33 5.05 -17.66
CA ARG A 13 -5.09 4.98 -16.86
C ARG A 13 -3.91 4.48 -17.65
N ILE A 14 -4.13 3.48 -18.49
CA ILE A 14 -3.12 2.95 -19.42
C ILE A 14 -2.63 4.06 -20.36
N LEU A 15 -3.57 4.82 -20.91
CA LEU A 15 -3.29 5.91 -21.84
C LEU A 15 -2.77 7.19 -21.16
N SER A 16 -2.86 7.30 -19.83
CA SER A 16 -2.51 8.51 -19.06
C SER A 16 -1.75 8.17 -17.77
N PRO A 17 -0.48 7.73 -17.87
CA PRO A 17 0.31 7.32 -16.72
C PRO A 17 0.60 8.44 -15.70
N GLU A 18 0.28 9.70 -16.01
CA GLU A 18 0.63 10.87 -15.19
C GLU A 18 -0.55 11.55 -14.47
N LEU A 19 -1.81 11.12 -14.65
CA LEU A 19 -2.95 11.84 -14.07
C LEU A 19 -3.29 11.39 -12.64
N PRO A 20 -3.27 12.30 -11.65
CA PRO A 20 -3.77 12.01 -10.32
C PRO A 20 -5.28 12.24 -10.31
N GLU A 21 -6.08 11.20 -10.56
CA GLU A 21 -7.52 11.35 -10.38
C GLU A 21 -7.88 11.44 -8.90
N GLY A 22 -8.60 12.52 -8.57
CA GLY A 22 -9.15 12.80 -7.26
C GLY A 22 -10.20 11.79 -6.84
N PHE A 23 -10.40 11.72 -5.53
CA PHE A 23 -11.34 10.84 -4.86
C PHE A 23 -12.77 10.95 -5.44
N GLU A 24 -13.18 9.93 -6.19
CA GLU A 24 -14.59 9.57 -6.28
C GLU A 24 -14.77 8.18 -5.66
N SER A 25 -15.15 8.16 -4.39
CA SER A 25 -15.71 6.99 -3.73
C SER A 25 -17.11 6.73 -4.26
N GLN A 26 -17.23 6.03 -5.37
CA GLN A 26 -18.46 5.29 -5.67
C GLN A 26 -18.36 3.94 -4.96
N LYS A 27 -19.12 3.78 -3.87
CA LYS A 27 -19.46 2.46 -3.34
C LYS A 27 -20.25 1.74 -4.43
N GLN A 28 -19.71 0.63 -4.93
CA GLN A 28 -20.45 -0.31 -5.76
C GLN A 28 -20.42 -1.65 -5.06
N ASP A 29 -21.62 -2.14 -4.78
CA ASP A 29 -21.89 -3.40 -4.12
C ASP A 29 -21.30 -4.57 -4.91
N LYS A 30 -20.89 -5.60 -4.16
CA LYS A 30 -20.27 -6.82 -4.68
C LYS A 30 -21.33 -7.69 -5.37
N GLU A 31 -21.04 -8.14 -6.58
CA GLU A 31 -21.55 -9.43 -7.07
C GLU A 31 -20.38 -10.40 -7.08
N VAL A 32 -20.60 -11.57 -6.48
CA VAL A 32 -19.68 -12.71 -6.51
C VAL A 32 -19.80 -13.32 -7.91
N VAL A 33 -18.71 -13.36 -8.66
CA VAL A 33 -18.71 -13.76 -10.07
C VAL A 33 -18.50 -15.27 -10.15
N ASP A 34 -19.47 -16.00 -10.69
CA ASP A 34 -19.36 -17.44 -10.96
C ASP A 34 -18.43 -17.71 -12.16
N ALA A 35 -17.91 -18.93 -12.30
CA ALA A 35 -16.96 -19.28 -13.38
C ALA A 35 -17.54 -19.14 -14.81
N GLU A 36 -18.88 -19.16 -14.96
CA GLU A 36 -19.56 -18.86 -16.23
C GLU A 36 -19.60 -17.35 -16.50
N ASP A 37 -19.74 -16.53 -15.45
CA ASP A 37 -19.72 -15.08 -15.53
C ASP A 37 -18.33 -14.55 -15.92
N GLU A 38 -17.23 -15.20 -15.51
CA GLU A 38 -15.87 -14.80 -15.91
C GLU A 38 -15.66 -14.87 -17.44
N LYS A 39 -16.20 -15.89 -18.12
CA LYS A 39 -16.11 -16.02 -19.58
C LYS A 39 -16.96 -14.97 -20.29
N GLN A 40 -18.15 -14.71 -19.76
CA GLN A 40 -19.05 -13.70 -20.32
C GLN A 40 -18.49 -12.29 -20.12
N GLU A 41 -17.83 -12.05 -18.98
CA GLU A 41 -17.12 -10.82 -18.70
C GLU A 41 -15.92 -10.63 -19.65
N SER A 42 -15.15 -11.68 -19.94
CA SER A 42 -14.05 -11.64 -20.93
C SER A 42 -14.51 -11.20 -22.32
N SER A 43 -15.62 -11.75 -22.82
CA SER A 43 -16.22 -11.34 -24.10
C SER A 43 -16.71 -9.89 -24.10
N ALA A 44 -17.34 -9.46 -23.00
CA ALA A 44 -17.80 -8.07 -22.85
C ALA A 44 -16.63 -7.07 -22.82
N ARG A 45 -15.49 -7.45 -22.22
CA ARG A 45 -14.25 -6.65 -22.20
C ARG A 45 -13.68 -6.47 -23.60
N GLU A 46 -13.58 -7.56 -24.36
CA GLU A 46 -13.12 -7.51 -25.75
C GLU A 46 -14.02 -6.61 -26.60
N GLY A 47 -15.34 -6.68 -26.38
CA GLY A 47 -16.32 -5.78 -26.99
C GLY A 47 -16.07 -4.30 -26.63
N ALA A 48 -15.91 -3.98 -25.34
CA ALA A 48 -15.64 -2.63 -24.87
C ALA A 48 -14.35 -2.05 -25.49
N LEU A 49 -13.28 -2.85 -25.51
CA LEU A 49 -12.00 -2.47 -26.10
C LEU A 49 -12.11 -2.21 -27.59
N LYS A 50 -12.76 -3.10 -28.36
CA LYS A 50 -13.00 -2.91 -29.81
C LYS A 50 -13.78 -1.63 -30.09
N ILE A 51 -14.79 -1.31 -29.28
CA ILE A 51 -15.56 -0.07 -29.40
C ILE A 51 -14.66 1.14 -29.12
N THR A 52 -13.88 1.11 -28.03
CA THR A 52 -12.97 2.22 -27.68
C THR A 52 -11.92 2.45 -28.77
N LEU A 53 -11.31 1.39 -29.31
CA LEU A 53 -10.36 1.47 -30.43
C LEU A 53 -11.01 2.09 -31.67
N HIS A 54 -12.24 1.67 -32.00
CA HIS A 54 -12.98 2.24 -33.13
C HIS A 54 -13.22 3.75 -32.95
N VAL A 55 -13.66 4.16 -31.76
CA VAL A 55 -13.92 5.57 -31.44
C VAL A 55 -12.63 6.40 -31.53
N LEU A 56 -11.53 5.94 -30.93
CA LEU A 56 -10.24 6.63 -30.98
C LEU A 56 -9.75 6.83 -32.43
N ARG A 57 -9.84 5.78 -33.26
CA ARG A 57 -9.47 5.85 -34.68
C ARG A 57 -10.36 6.83 -35.46
N LYS A 58 -11.67 6.87 -35.18
CA LYS A 58 -12.61 7.83 -35.78
C LYS A 58 -12.33 9.27 -35.37
N MET A 59 -11.84 9.48 -34.14
CA MET A 59 -11.39 10.78 -33.64
C MET A 59 -9.99 11.18 -34.13
N ASN A 60 -9.38 10.41 -35.03
CA ASN A 60 -8.01 10.58 -35.51
C ASN A 60 -6.93 10.49 -34.41
N GLN A 61 -7.25 9.86 -33.27
CA GLN A 61 -6.34 9.58 -32.17
C GLN A 61 -5.62 8.23 -32.40
N LYS A 62 -4.87 8.14 -33.51
CA LYS A 62 -4.25 6.87 -33.94
C LYS A 62 -3.23 6.34 -32.93
N GLU A 63 -2.37 7.20 -32.41
CA GLU A 63 -1.34 6.81 -31.42
C GLU A 63 -1.94 6.26 -30.12
N LEU A 64 -3.03 6.84 -29.63
CA LEU A 64 -3.75 6.32 -28.47
C LEU A 64 -4.42 4.98 -28.77
N ALA A 65 -5.01 4.83 -29.96
CA ALA A 65 -5.58 3.56 -30.38
C ALA A 65 -4.51 2.47 -30.49
N ASP A 66 -3.34 2.77 -31.06
CA ASP A 66 -2.24 1.81 -31.21
C ASP A 66 -1.63 1.45 -29.84
N THR A 67 -1.57 2.41 -28.91
CA THR A 67 -1.14 2.17 -27.52
C THR A 67 -2.12 1.26 -26.78
N LEU A 68 -3.43 1.50 -26.95
CA LEU A 68 -4.47 0.66 -26.35
C LEU A 68 -4.62 -0.69 -27.04
N GLU A 69 -4.33 -0.81 -28.33
CA GLU A 69 -4.38 -2.07 -29.07
C GLU A 69 -3.23 -3.00 -28.69
N LYS A 70 -2.06 -2.44 -28.35
CA LYS A 70 -0.98 -3.19 -27.71
C LYS A 70 -1.45 -3.88 -26.42
N MET A 71 -2.47 -3.33 -25.73
CA MET A 71 -3.11 -3.95 -24.57
C MET A 71 -3.68 -5.35 -24.83
N LEU A 72 -4.14 -5.65 -26.05
CA LEU A 72 -4.59 -7.00 -26.43
C LEU A 72 -3.46 -8.03 -26.38
N PHE A 73 -2.22 -7.57 -26.42
CA PHE A 73 -1.01 -8.38 -26.41
C PHE A 73 -0.16 -8.16 -25.15
N LEU A 74 -0.58 -7.29 -24.22
CA LEU A 74 0.15 -7.12 -22.96
C LEU A 74 -0.09 -8.39 -22.12
N ASP A 75 1.00 -9.02 -21.70
CA ASP A 75 0.93 -10.18 -20.81
C ASP A 75 0.44 -9.73 -19.41
N SER A 76 -0.01 -10.69 -18.60
CA SER A 76 -0.44 -10.45 -17.20
C SER A 76 0.54 -9.57 -16.42
N ASP A 77 1.84 -9.77 -16.66
CA ASP A 77 2.93 -9.08 -15.97
C ASP A 77 2.94 -7.56 -16.23
N GLU A 78 2.54 -7.09 -17.42
CA GLU A 78 2.52 -5.66 -17.73
C GLU A 78 1.32 -4.94 -17.07
N LEU A 79 0.20 -5.65 -16.90
CA LEU A 79 -0.94 -5.14 -16.13
C LEU A 79 -0.59 -5.01 -14.64
N ASP A 80 0.22 -5.92 -14.11
CA ASP A 80 0.72 -5.87 -12.74
C ASP A 80 1.63 -4.66 -12.51
N VAL A 81 2.47 -4.32 -13.48
CA VAL A 81 3.32 -3.12 -13.44
C VAL A 81 2.47 -1.85 -13.37
N ILE A 82 1.38 -1.79 -14.14
CA ILE A 82 0.44 -0.67 -14.09
C ILE A 82 -0.22 -0.59 -12.70
N CYS A 83 -0.69 -1.73 -12.17
CA CYS A 83 -1.26 -1.79 -10.82
C CYS A 83 -0.28 -1.31 -9.76
N GLN A 84 0.96 -1.77 -9.82
CA GLN A 84 2.00 -1.39 -8.86
C GLN A 84 2.25 0.12 -8.91
N ARG A 85 2.33 0.70 -10.12
CA ARG A 85 2.52 2.13 -10.31
C ARG A 85 1.37 2.94 -9.70
N GLU A 86 0.14 2.52 -9.93
CA GLU A 86 -1.06 3.15 -9.36
C GLU A 86 -1.06 3.08 -7.84
N LEU A 87 -0.77 1.90 -7.27
CA LEU A 87 -0.66 1.71 -5.83
C LEU A 87 0.39 2.64 -5.23
N LYS A 88 1.61 2.68 -5.80
CA LYS A 88 2.68 3.61 -5.36
C LYS A 88 2.23 5.07 -5.44
N SER A 89 1.61 5.49 -6.55
CA SER A 89 1.11 6.86 -6.72
C SER A 89 0.10 7.24 -5.63
N ASN A 90 -0.81 6.33 -5.30
CA ASN A 90 -1.87 6.61 -4.32
C ASN A 90 -1.36 6.55 -2.88
N LEU A 91 -0.45 5.62 -2.54
CA LEU A 91 0.22 5.63 -1.24
C LEU A 91 1.10 6.87 -1.07
N LYS A 92 1.81 7.31 -2.11
CA LYS A 92 2.58 8.55 -2.09
C LYS A 92 1.66 9.74 -1.77
N LYS A 93 0.53 9.89 -2.48
CA LYS A 93 -0.43 10.97 -2.19
C LYS A 93 -1.02 10.87 -0.78
N LYS A 94 -1.32 9.66 -0.30
CA LYS A 94 -1.89 9.42 1.04
C LYS A 94 -0.92 9.79 2.16
N PHE A 95 0.37 9.52 1.99
CA PHE A 95 1.38 9.64 3.06
C PHE A 95 2.42 10.74 2.86
N GLN A 96 2.41 11.47 1.74
CA GLN A 96 3.34 12.58 1.50
C GLN A 96 3.17 13.75 2.46
N CYS A 97 1.96 13.95 3.00
CA CYS A 97 1.63 15.05 3.88
C CYS A 97 1.11 14.55 5.22
N VAL A 98 1.49 15.24 6.29
CA VAL A 98 0.88 15.14 7.61
C VAL A 98 0.23 16.49 7.95
N PHE A 99 -0.77 16.46 8.82
CA PHE A 99 -1.48 17.66 9.27
C PHE A 99 -1.02 18.03 10.67
N GLU A 100 -0.62 19.27 10.86
CA GLU A 100 -0.38 19.84 12.17
C GLU A 100 -1.74 20.16 12.84
N GLY A 101 -2.00 19.57 14.01
CA GLY A 101 -3.27 19.78 14.74
C GLY A 101 -4.46 18.96 14.20
N ILE A 102 -5.66 19.55 14.22
CA ILE A 102 -6.88 18.86 13.73
C ILE A 102 -6.85 18.87 12.20
N ALA A 103 -6.90 17.69 11.58
CA ALA A 103 -6.69 17.45 10.14
C ALA A 103 -7.52 18.31 9.16
N LYS A 104 -8.59 18.98 9.63
CA LYS A 104 -9.43 19.89 8.81
C LYS A 104 -9.03 21.37 8.86
N GLN A 105 -8.17 21.80 9.79
CA GLN A 105 -7.79 23.20 9.98
C GLN A 105 -6.27 23.46 9.86
N GLY A 106 -5.44 22.40 9.87
CA GLY A 106 -3.99 22.52 9.72
C GLY A 106 -3.53 22.63 8.26
N ASN A 107 -2.42 23.32 8.03
CA ASN A 107 -1.76 23.30 6.73
C ASN A 107 -1.10 21.92 6.49
N PRO A 108 -1.15 21.38 5.27
CA PRO A 108 -0.45 20.14 4.95
C PRO A 108 1.07 20.38 4.95
N THR A 109 1.79 19.64 5.79
CA THR A 109 3.25 19.69 5.86
C THR A 109 3.82 18.41 5.25
N LEU A 110 4.82 18.54 4.37
CA LEU A 110 5.47 17.38 3.74
C LEU A 110 6.20 16.53 4.79
N LEU A 111 5.84 15.25 4.89
CA LEU A 111 6.43 14.33 5.87
C LEU A 111 7.96 14.30 5.76
N ASN A 112 8.48 14.24 4.53
CA ASN A 112 9.93 14.24 4.27
C ASN A 112 10.67 15.50 4.78
N LYS A 113 9.98 16.63 4.99
CA LYS A 113 10.60 17.85 5.51
C LYS A 113 10.73 17.88 7.02
N ILE A 114 9.89 17.12 7.73
CA ILE A 114 9.80 17.15 9.19
C ILE A 114 10.16 15.82 9.84
N TYR A 115 10.30 14.75 9.05
CA TYR A 115 10.63 13.44 9.56
C TYR A 115 12.03 13.45 10.17
N THR A 116 12.10 13.09 11.45
CA THR A 116 13.35 12.79 12.15
C THR A 116 13.43 11.28 12.31
N GLU A 117 14.58 10.70 11.94
CA GLU A 117 14.77 9.26 12.03
C GLU A 117 14.67 8.79 13.48
N LEU A 118 13.81 7.80 13.72
CA LEU A 118 13.66 7.20 15.04
C LEU A 118 14.86 6.33 15.38
N TYR A 119 15.26 6.36 16.64
CA TYR A 119 16.24 5.43 17.19
C TYR A 119 15.55 4.08 17.47
N ILE A 120 15.57 3.18 16.48
CA ILE A 120 14.99 1.83 16.60
C ILE A 120 16.10 0.86 17.00
N THR A 121 15.81 -0.04 17.94
CA THR A 121 16.73 -1.10 18.36
C THR A 121 16.02 -2.46 18.31
N GLU A 122 16.79 -3.54 18.26
CA GLU A 122 16.25 -4.90 18.33
C GLU A 122 15.58 -5.12 19.70
N GLY A 123 14.32 -5.55 19.69
CA GLY A 123 13.61 -5.92 20.91
C GLY A 123 14.12 -7.25 21.47
N GLY A 124 14.34 -7.34 22.78
CA GLY A 124 14.72 -8.58 23.46
C GLY A 124 13.67 -9.70 23.34
N THR A 125 14.11 -10.94 23.50
CA THR A 125 13.27 -12.14 23.49
C THR A 125 12.24 -12.11 24.63
N GLY A 126 11.05 -11.58 24.37
CA GLY A 126 9.80 -11.89 25.09
C GLY A 126 9.69 -11.57 26.58
N GLU A 127 10.76 -11.22 27.29
CA GLU A 127 10.68 -10.80 28.68
C GLU A 127 10.18 -9.36 28.73
N VAL A 128 9.03 -9.18 29.36
CA VAL A 128 8.45 -7.88 29.67
C VAL A 128 9.43 -7.17 30.59
N ASN A 129 10.35 -6.41 30.01
CA ASN A 129 11.22 -5.54 30.78
C ASN A 129 10.31 -4.42 31.33
N ASN A 130 9.85 -4.57 32.58
CA ASN A 130 9.03 -3.60 33.32
C ASN A 130 9.82 -2.32 33.69
N GLU A 131 10.90 -2.02 32.98
CA GLU A 131 11.59 -0.75 33.11
C GLU A 131 10.85 0.28 32.26
N HIS A 132 9.97 1.05 32.89
CA HIS A 132 9.34 2.24 32.35
C HIS A 132 10.30 3.03 31.44
N GLU A 133 9.85 3.32 30.21
CA GLU A 133 10.56 4.10 29.19
C GLU A 133 10.64 5.60 29.55
N LEU A 134 11.25 5.93 30.69
CA LEU A 134 11.73 7.27 31.03
C LEU A 134 13.26 7.28 31.00
N ARG A 135 13.86 6.87 29.86
CA ARG A 135 15.29 7.14 29.61
C ARG A 135 15.44 8.61 29.24
N GLN A 136 15.39 9.47 30.26
CA GLN A 136 16.05 10.76 30.19
C GLN A 136 17.54 10.53 29.91
N ILE A 137 18.15 11.52 29.27
CA ILE A 137 19.54 11.56 28.83
C ILE A 137 20.44 11.66 30.08
N GLU A 138 20.46 10.64 30.93
CA GLU A 138 21.37 10.56 32.06
C GLU A 138 22.59 9.75 31.63
N THR A 139 23.49 10.51 31.02
CA THR A 139 24.88 10.17 30.78
C THR A 139 25.55 9.93 32.14
N THR A 140 25.44 8.73 32.71
CA THR A 140 26.46 8.07 33.55
C THR A 140 25.90 6.79 34.18
N THR A 141 26.68 5.70 34.08
CA THR A 141 26.56 4.49 34.92
C THR A 141 25.46 3.47 34.57
N ARG A 142 25.60 2.76 33.44
CA ARG A 142 25.20 1.34 33.39
C ARG A 142 26.21 0.51 32.62
N LYS A 143 26.77 -0.47 33.34
CA LYS A 143 27.82 -1.41 32.93
C LYS A 143 27.47 -2.14 31.64
N GLN A 144 28.42 -2.16 30.69
CA GLN A 144 28.63 -3.16 29.61
C GLN A 144 27.41 -4.01 29.18
N ALA A 145 26.33 -3.37 28.76
CA ALA A 145 25.41 -4.00 27.82
C ALA A 145 25.98 -3.77 26.42
N ARG A 146 26.05 -4.83 25.61
CA ARG A 146 26.48 -4.80 24.21
C ARG A 146 25.89 -3.55 23.52
N PRO A 147 26.65 -2.79 22.69
CA PRO A 147 26.10 -1.62 22.01
C PRO A 147 24.83 -2.02 21.26
N GLU A 148 23.68 -1.50 21.69
CA GLU A 148 22.43 -1.70 20.97
C GLU A 148 22.63 -1.13 19.56
N THR A 149 22.54 -1.98 18.55
CA THR A 149 22.76 -1.54 17.17
C THR A 149 21.51 -0.81 16.71
N ALA A 150 21.66 0.47 16.40
CA ALA A 150 20.57 1.27 15.84
C ALA A 150 20.18 0.70 14.47
N ILE A 151 18.88 0.48 14.28
CA ILE A 151 18.27 -0.04 13.05
C ILE A 151 17.57 1.14 12.37
N LYS A 152 17.85 1.36 11.09
CA LYS A 152 17.10 2.35 10.31
C LYS A 152 15.70 1.83 10.01
N CYS A 153 14.72 2.72 9.92
CA CYS A 153 13.32 2.32 9.66
C CYS A 153 13.18 1.51 8.36
N ASN A 154 13.93 1.87 7.31
CA ASN A 154 13.92 1.15 6.04
C ASN A 154 14.72 -0.18 6.05
N ASP A 155 15.48 -0.45 7.11
CA ASP A 155 16.37 -1.60 7.24
C ASP A 155 15.81 -2.69 8.18
N ILE A 156 14.58 -2.53 8.69
CA ILE A 156 13.97 -3.42 9.70
C ILE A 156 13.82 -4.89 9.26
N PHE A 157 13.86 -5.17 7.96
CA PHE A 157 13.81 -6.54 7.41
C PHE A 157 15.19 -7.07 7.02
N LYS A 158 16.25 -6.25 7.08
CA LYS A 158 17.60 -6.69 6.79
C LYS A 158 18.11 -7.57 7.93
N PRO A 159 18.82 -8.67 7.62
CA PRO A 159 19.41 -9.49 8.66
C PRO A 159 20.38 -8.66 9.52
N LEU A 160 20.33 -8.85 10.82
CA LEU A 160 21.27 -8.21 11.75
C LEU A 160 22.66 -8.84 11.62
N THR A 161 23.70 -8.11 12.05
CA THR A 161 25.08 -8.58 11.96
C THR A 161 25.25 -9.92 12.68
N GLY A 162 25.60 -10.97 11.94
CA GLY A 162 25.77 -12.33 12.47
C GLY A 162 24.50 -13.20 12.46
N GLN A 163 23.40 -12.72 11.89
CA GLN A 163 22.21 -13.54 11.60
C GLN A 163 22.07 -13.72 10.09
N ASP A 164 22.05 -14.97 9.60
CA ASP A 164 21.74 -15.29 8.20
C ASP A 164 20.24 -15.51 7.96
N LYS A 165 19.41 -15.40 8.99
CA LYS A 165 17.98 -15.71 8.91
C LYS A 165 17.20 -14.55 8.30
N LEU A 166 16.38 -14.87 7.30
CA LEU A 166 15.45 -13.92 6.69
C LEU A 166 14.42 -13.45 7.73
N ILE A 167 14.29 -12.13 7.92
CA ILE A 167 13.25 -11.52 8.75
C ILE A 167 11.98 -11.41 7.90
N ARG A 168 10.94 -12.16 8.27
CA ARG A 168 9.63 -12.14 7.60
C ARG A 168 8.55 -11.36 8.35
N THR A 169 8.81 -11.00 9.61
CA THR A 169 7.83 -10.35 10.49
C THR A 169 8.57 -9.47 11.48
N VAL A 170 8.08 -8.24 11.65
CA VAL A 170 8.59 -7.25 12.60
C VAL A 170 7.43 -6.78 13.46
N LEU A 171 7.66 -6.65 14.77
CA LEU A 171 6.72 -6.03 15.71
C LEU A 171 7.42 -4.83 16.36
N THR A 172 6.97 -3.62 16.01
CA THR A 172 7.47 -2.40 16.64
C THR A 172 6.73 -2.14 17.94
N LYS A 173 7.47 -2.01 19.04
CA LYS A 173 6.95 -1.67 20.37
C LYS A 173 7.53 -0.33 20.83
N GLY A 174 6.86 0.30 21.80
CA GLY A 174 7.28 1.55 22.42
C GLY A 174 6.08 2.31 22.97
N VAL A 175 6.31 3.32 23.81
CA VAL A 175 5.24 4.14 24.40
C VAL A 175 4.35 4.85 23.37
N ALA A 176 3.15 5.24 23.81
CA ALA A 176 2.25 6.07 23.00
C ALA A 176 2.93 7.40 22.64
N GLY A 177 2.72 7.88 21.41
CA GLY A 177 3.31 9.14 20.94
C GLY A 177 4.77 9.08 20.46
N ILE A 178 5.49 7.96 20.63
CA ILE A 178 6.91 7.84 20.22
C ILE A 178 7.15 7.86 18.69
N GLY A 179 6.09 7.94 17.88
CA GLY A 179 6.21 8.04 16.42
C GLY A 179 6.12 6.72 15.64
N LYS A 180 5.55 5.65 16.23
CA LYS A 180 5.34 4.35 15.55
C LYS A 180 4.57 4.49 14.23
N THR A 181 3.37 5.10 14.27
CA THR A 181 2.55 5.36 13.07
C THR A 181 3.26 6.25 12.06
N VAL A 182 3.95 7.31 12.50
CA VAL A 182 4.70 8.21 11.60
C VAL A 182 5.83 7.46 10.88
N SER A 183 6.47 6.50 11.55
CA SER A 183 7.49 5.64 10.93
C SER A 183 6.90 4.67 9.91
N VAL A 184 5.72 4.10 10.18
CA VAL A 184 4.98 3.31 9.19
C VAL A 184 4.66 4.14 7.95
N GLN A 185 4.14 5.37 8.12
CA GLN A 185 3.85 6.27 7.01
C GLN A 185 5.11 6.62 6.22
N LYS A 186 6.23 6.87 6.91
CA LYS A 186 7.51 7.16 6.30
C LYS A 186 8.06 5.98 5.49
N PHE A 187 8.00 4.77 6.03
CA PHE A 187 8.41 3.54 5.34
C PHE A 187 7.62 3.38 4.03
N ILE A 188 6.29 3.52 4.10
CA ILE A 188 5.41 3.40 2.92
C ILE A 188 5.73 4.49 1.89
N LEU A 189 5.95 5.73 2.34
CA LEU A 189 6.29 6.84 1.46
C LEU A 189 7.63 6.60 0.74
N ASP A 190 8.67 6.17 1.45
CA ASP A 190 9.97 5.86 0.85
C ASP A 190 9.88 4.69 -0.15
N TRP A 191 9.07 3.68 0.13
CA TRP A 191 8.77 2.61 -0.83
C TRP A 191 8.04 3.14 -2.07
N ALA A 192 7.02 3.98 -1.88
CA ALA A 192 6.24 4.55 -2.97
C ALA A 192 7.05 5.51 -3.85
N GLU A 193 8.02 6.22 -3.26
CA GLU A 193 8.95 7.12 -3.97
C GLU A 193 10.13 6.40 -4.62
N GLY A 194 10.23 5.07 -4.48
CA GLY A 194 11.31 4.29 -5.09
C GLY A 194 12.63 4.30 -4.31
N LYS A 195 12.65 4.81 -3.08
CA LYS A 195 13.87 5.05 -2.30
C LYS A 195 14.39 3.81 -1.56
N ALA A 196 13.49 2.94 -1.10
CA ALA A 196 13.83 1.78 -0.30
C ALA A 196 12.88 0.60 -0.55
N ASN A 197 13.30 -0.62 -0.17
CA ASN A 197 12.48 -1.84 -0.18
C ASN A 197 11.83 -2.15 -1.54
N GLN A 198 12.51 -1.82 -2.66
CA GLN A 198 11.97 -2.02 -4.03
C GLN A 198 11.95 -3.48 -4.48
N ASP A 199 12.55 -4.37 -3.69
CA ASP A 199 12.42 -5.81 -3.81
C ASP A 199 11.00 -6.31 -3.44
N VAL A 200 10.21 -5.50 -2.72
CA VAL A 200 8.80 -5.75 -2.43
C VAL A 200 7.93 -5.15 -3.54
N GLN A 201 7.15 -5.98 -4.23
CA GLN A 201 6.29 -5.53 -5.33
C GLN A 201 5.02 -4.83 -4.85
N PHE A 202 4.42 -5.26 -3.75
CA PHE A 202 3.18 -4.67 -3.23
C PHE A 202 3.27 -4.40 -1.73
N VAL A 203 2.82 -3.22 -1.29
CA VAL A 203 2.72 -2.85 0.12
C VAL A 203 1.28 -2.49 0.44
N PHE A 204 0.69 -3.18 1.40
CA PHE A 204 -0.68 -2.94 1.86
C PHE A 204 -0.67 -2.51 3.32
N SER A 205 -1.36 -1.42 3.62
CA SER A 205 -1.46 -0.87 4.97
C SER A 205 -2.88 -1.02 5.50
N PHE A 206 -2.99 -1.62 6.68
CA PHE A 206 -4.24 -1.86 7.39
C PHE A 206 -4.21 -1.21 8.78
N PRO A 207 -4.64 0.04 8.91
CA PRO A 207 -4.82 0.67 10.21
C PRO A 207 -5.96 0.00 10.97
N PHE A 208 -5.73 -0.43 12.21
CA PHE A 208 -6.77 -1.08 13.03
C PHE A 208 -7.96 -0.16 13.30
N ARG A 209 -7.75 1.16 13.43
CA ARG A 209 -8.84 2.16 13.42
C ARG A 209 -9.79 1.98 12.24
N GLU A 210 -9.27 1.82 11.03
CA GLU A 210 -10.08 1.68 9.82
C GLU A 210 -10.70 0.28 9.74
N LEU A 211 -9.92 -0.77 10.07
CA LEU A 211 -10.43 -2.16 10.13
C LEU A 211 -11.62 -2.29 11.10
N ASN A 212 -11.55 -1.65 12.26
CA ASN A 212 -12.61 -1.69 13.27
C ASN A 212 -13.91 -1.00 12.84
N LEU A 213 -13.86 -0.13 11.82
CA LEU A 213 -15.03 0.52 11.23
C LEU A 213 -15.70 -0.33 10.15
N MET A 214 -15.04 -1.39 9.68
CA MET A 214 -15.65 -2.32 8.74
C MET A 214 -16.73 -3.14 9.46
N ASN A 215 -17.84 -3.42 8.77
CA ASN A 215 -18.94 -4.22 9.31
C ASN A 215 -18.39 -5.57 9.83
N ARG A 216 -18.99 -6.12 10.90
CA ARG A 216 -18.62 -7.41 11.53
C ARG A 216 -18.91 -8.65 10.65
N GLU A 217 -18.95 -8.47 9.34
CA GLU A 217 -19.05 -9.56 8.39
C GLU A 217 -17.65 -10.13 8.13
N LYS A 218 -17.61 -11.44 7.85
CA LYS A 218 -16.37 -12.11 7.48
C LYS A 218 -15.92 -11.54 6.13
N ASN A 219 -14.76 -10.90 6.09
CA ASN A 219 -14.13 -10.42 4.87
C ASN A 219 -12.95 -11.34 4.53
N THR A 220 -12.81 -11.68 3.26
CA THR A 220 -11.60 -12.37 2.74
C THR A 220 -10.44 -11.38 2.62
N LEU A 221 -9.20 -11.88 2.50
CA LEU A 221 -8.04 -11.03 2.30
C LEU A 221 -8.15 -10.20 1.00
N ILE A 222 -8.66 -10.80 -0.09
CA ILE A 222 -8.87 -10.11 -1.36
C ILE A 222 -9.86 -8.94 -1.20
N GLU A 223 -10.90 -9.14 -0.39
CA GLU A 223 -11.87 -8.07 -0.12
C GLU A 223 -11.27 -6.94 0.72
N LEU A 224 -10.40 -7.26 1.68
CA LEU A 224 -9.63 -6.25 2.42
C LEU A 224 -8.69 -5.48 1.49
N LEU A 225 -7.94 -6.17 0.64
CA LEU A 225 -7.06 -5.55 -0.35
C LEU A 225 -7.83 -4.55 -1.23
N ASN A 226 -8.94 -4.99 -1.80
CA ASN A 226 -9.79 -4.15 -2.66
C ASN A 226 -10.45 -2.99 -1.92
N HIS A 227 -10.63 -3.09 -0.61
CA HIS A 227 -11.17 -2.01 0.22
C HIS A 227 -10.12 -0.92 0.50
N PHE A 228 -8.92 -1.32 0.91
CA PHE A 228 -7.83 -0.42 1.28
C PHE A 228 -7.01 0.07 0.09
N SER A 229 -7.11 -0.62 -1.05
CA SER A 229 -6.41 -0.31 -2.30
C SER A 229 -7.36 -0.53 -3.47
N LYS A 230 -8.03 0.53 -3.93
CA LYS A 230 -9.00 0.41 -5.04
C LYS A 230 -8.33 -0.01 -6.34
N GLU A 231 -7.04 0.29 -6.47
CA GLU A 231 -6.19 -0.05 -7.60
C GLU A 231 -6.10 -1.57 -7.78
N THR A 232 -6.08 -2.34 -6.69
CA THR A 232 -6.08 -3.81 -6.76
C THR A 232 -7.41 -4.37 -7.24
N LYS A 233 -8.52 -3.69 -6.93
CA LYS A 233 -9.84 -4.06 -7.43
C LYS A 233 -9.92 -3.89 -8.94
N GLU A 234 -9.27 -2.86 -9.46
CA GLU A 234 -9.33 -2.46 -10.86
C GLU A 234 -8.26 -3.13 -11.72
N SER A 235 -7.12 -3.51 -11.14
CA SER A 235 -6.06 -4.27 -11.80
C SER A 235 -6.37 -5.76 -11.97
N ARG A 236 -7.38 -6.26 -11.27
CA ARG A 236 -7.85 -7.65 -11.35
C ARG A 236 -6.77 -8.68 -11.01
N ILE A 237 -5.77 -8.30 -10.22
CA ILE A 237 -4.79 -9.24 -9.65
C ILE A 237 -5.53 -10.20 -8.73
N SER A 238 -5.69 -11.44 -9.19
CA SER A 238 -6.39 -12.50 -8.46
C SER A 238 -5.46 -13.39 -7.66
N ASN A 239 -4.16 -13.44 -8.01
CA ASN A 239 -3.17 -14.27 -7.34
C ASN A 239 -1.95 -13.46 -6.90
N TYR A 240 -1.87 -13.17 -5.60
CA TYR A 240 -0.74 -12.45 -5.02
C TYR A 240 0.48 -13.33 -4.69
N ASP A 241 0.37 -14.66 -4.78
CA ASP A 241 1.44 -15.60 -4.41
C ASP A 241 2.66 -15.50 -5.33
N LYS A 242 2.49 -14.90 -6.51
CA LYS A 242 3.58 -14.65 -7.46
C LYS A 242 4.46 -13.45 -7.07
N TYR A 243 4.03 -12.63 -6.11
CA TYR A 243 4.71 -11.39 -5.76
C TYR A 243 5.21 -11.40 -4.31
N LYS A 244 6.28 -10.66 -4.05
CA LYS A 244 6.69 -10.32 -2.69
C LYS A 244 5.78 -9.20 -2.19
N VAL A 245 4.88 -9.56 -1.29
CA VAL A 245 3.89 -8.65 -0.70
C VAL A 245 4.24 -8.38 0.75
N LEU A 246 4.16 -7.10 1.16
CA LEU A 246 4.27 -6.68 2.55
C LEU A 246 2.91 -6.20 3.06
N PHE A 247 2.49 -6.76 4.18
CA PHE A 247 1.32 -6.31 4.93
C PHE A 247 1.78 -5.56 6.17
N ILE A 248 1.24 -4.36 6.38
CA ILE A 248 1.53 -3.51 7.54
C ILE A 248 0.24 -3.30 8.33
N PHE A 249 0.21 -3.83 9.54
CA PHE A 249 -0.88 -3.63 10.49
C PHE A 249 -0.49 -2.56 11.50
N ASP A 250 -1.10 -1.38 11.42
CA ASP A 250 -0.79 -0.24 12.28
C ASP A 250 -1.85 -0.06 13.38
N GLY A 251 -1.42 0.31 14.59
CA GLY A 251 -2.32 0.46 15.75
C GLY A 251 -2.78 -0.87 16.36
N LEU A 252 -1.89 -1.85 16.50
CA LEU A 252 -2.24 -3.19 17.03
C LEU A 252 -2.89 -3.13 18.44
N ASP A 253 -2.56 -2.12 19.23
CA ASP A 253 -3.19 -1.83 20.53
C ASP A 253 -4.67 -1.45 20.44
N GLU A 254 -5.15 -1.10 19.24
CA GLU A 254 -6.54 -0.75 18.95
C GLU A 254 -7.32 -1.96 18.38
N CYS A 255 -6.67 -3.12 18.24
CA CYS A 255 -7.29 -4.33 17.73
C CYS A 255 -8.43 -4.79 18.65
N ARG A 256 -9.62 -4.98 18.05
CA ARG A 256 -10.78 -5.59 18.73
C ARG A 256 -10.87 -7.04 18.29
N LEU A 257 -10.23 -7.93 19.04
CA LEU A 257 -10.34 -9.37 18.79
C LEU A 257 -11.81 -9.82 18.95
N PRO A 258 -12.27 -10.80 18.14
CA PRO A 258 -13.58 -11.41 18.31
C PRO A 258 -13.73 -12.16 19.63
#